data_AF-A0A9D0KLC5-F1
#
_entry.id   AF-A0A9D0KLC5-F1
#
_cell.length_a   1.000
_cell.length_b   1.000
_cell.length_c   1.000
_cell.angle_alpha   90.00
_cell.angle_beta   90.00
_cell.angle_gamma   90.00
#
_symmetry.space_group_name_H-M   'P 1'
#
loop_
_entity.id
_entity.type
_entity.pdbx_description
1 polymer ?
#
loop_
_entity_poly.entity_id
_entity_poly.type
_entity_poly.pdbx_seq_one_letter_code
_entity_poly.pdbx_strand_id
1 'polypeptide(L)'
;MTPDVKRGVTRWLIREILGTLFTAAILFGTAGRLNWVMGWVVVGVYAIWTAATALTIIPTNPEMLAERTGPKKGTKGWDMVIMSVIGVAEMVKYVVAGLDMRWGWSPHIPLALQLAGVVVAVLAYDVILVWSMAANKFFSQTVRIQKERGHTVVTGGPYRYVRHPGYVGSILFEIATPLVLGSVWALIPG
;
A
#
# COMPACT_ATOMS: atom_id res chain seq x y z
N MET A 1 -25.07 -7.14 -2.14
CA MET A 1 -23.84 -7.97 -2.01
C MET A 1 -24.23 -9.37 -1.56
N THR A 2 -23.63 -10.41 -2.14
CA THR A 2 -23.81 -11.79 -1.66
C THR A 2 -23.12 -11.97 -0.30
N PRO A 3 -23.52 -12.97 0.51
CA PRO A 3 -22.89 -13.24 1.81
C PRO A 3 -21.37 -13.47 1.72
N ASP A 4 -20.92 -14.17 0.68
CA ASP A 4 -19.50 -14.46 0.45
C ASP A 4 -18.69 -13.19 0.15
N VAL A 5 -19.23 -12.30 -0.69
CA VAL A 5 -18.59 -11.01 -0.99
C VAL A 5 -18.51 -10.15 0.26
N LYS A 6 -19.58 -10.11 1.07
CA LYS A 6 -19.57 -9.36 2.34
C LYS A 6 -18.48 -9.89 3.28
N ARG A 7 -18.37 -11.20 3.43
CA ARG A 7 -17.31 -11.84 4.24
C ARG A 7 -15.91 -11.54 3.71
N GLY A 8 -15.74 -11.53 2.39
CA GLY A 8 -14.50 -11.12 1.73
C GLY A 8 -14.13 -9.67 2.04
N VAL A 9 -15.04 -8.73 1.84
CA VAL A 9 -14.81 -7.30 2.16
C VAL A 9 -14.49 -7.12 3.65
N THR A 10 -15.18 -7.82 4.56
CA THR A 10 -14.86 -7.76 6.00
C THR A 10 -13.45 -8.28 6.29
N ARG A 11 -13.04 -9.41 5.70
CA ARG A 11 -11.67 -9.92 5.85
C ARG A 11 -10.61 -8.97 5.30
N TRP A 12 -10.91 -8.34 4.16
CA TRP A 12 -10.06 -7.30 3.58
C TRP A 12 -9.89 -6.14 4.58
N LEU A 13 -10.99 -5.57 5.07
CA LEU A 13 -10.97 -4.47 6.05
C LEU A 13 -10.17 -4.83 7.32
N ILE A 14 -10.42 -6.00 7.89
CA ILE A 14 -9.68 -6.47 9.08
C ILE A 14 -8.18 -6.55 8.77
N ARG A 15 -7.81 -7.11 7.63
CA ARG A 15 -6.40 -7.23 7.23
C ARG A 15 -5.74 -5.87 7.06
N GLU A 16 -6.38 -4.91 6.40
CA GLU A 16 -5.79 -3.58 6.18
C GLU A 16 -5.68 -2.78 7.49
N ILE A 17 -6.69 -2.88 8.38
CA ILE A 17 -6.63 -2.27 9.72
C ILE A 17 -5.50 -2.89 10.54
N LEU A 18 -5.41 -4.22 10.60
CA LEU A 18 -4.33 -4.90 11.32
C LEU A 18 -2.95 -4.58 10.73
N GLY A 19 -2.83 -4.49 9.39
CA GLY A 19 -1.59 -4.09 8.72
C GLY A 19 -1.16 -2.66 9.06
N THR A 20 -2.11 -1.73 9.11
CA THR A 20 -1.87 -0.34 9.52
C THR A 20 -1.40 -0.27 10.98
N LEU A 21 -2.08 -1.00 11.88
CA LEU A 21 -1.69 -1.08 13.30
C LEU A 21 -0.33 -1.76 13.49
N PHE A 22 -0.05 -2.80 12.72
CA PHE A 22 1.24 -3.49 12.73
C PHE A 22 2.37 -2.57 12.27
N THR A 23 2.15 -1.79 11.21
CA THR A 23 3.11 -0.77 10.73
C THR A 23 3.38 0.28 11.81
N ALA A 24 2.32 0.78 12.47
CA ALA A 24 2.47 1.70 13.60
C ALA A 24 3.29 1.06 14.74
N ALA A 25 2.98 -0.19 15.09
CA ALA A 25 3.70 -0.91 16.14
C ALA A 25 5.19 -1.08 15.82
N ILE A 26 5.55 -1.40 14.57
CA ILE A 26 6.96 -1.48 14.13
C ILE A 26 7.63 -0.12 14.24
N LEU A 27 7.05 0.92 13.62
CA LEU A 27 7.64 2.25 13.57
C LEU A 27 7.92 2.80 14.98
N PHE A 28 6.91 2.77 15.84
CA PHE A 28 7.02 3.34 17.18
C PHE A 28 7.75 2.44 18.16
N GLY A 29 7.62 1.11 18.02
CA GLY A 29 8.36 0.14 18.82
C GLY A 29 9.86 0.23 18.59
N THR A 30 10.29 0.38 17.33
CA THR A 30 11.71 0.52 16.98
C THR A 30 12.25 1.92 17.25
N ALA A 31 11.46 2.98 16.98
CA ALA A 31 11.81 4.36 17.34
C ALA A 31 11.91 4.60 18.85
N GLY A 32 11.18 3.82 19.65
CA GLY A 32 11.13 3.93 21.11
C GLY A 32 10.42 5.19 21.63
N ARG A 33 9.64 5.87 20.78
CA ARG A 33 8.95 7.12 21.12
C ARG A 33 7.68 7.30 20.30
N LEU A 34 6.60 7.79 20.91
CA LEU A 34 5.31 8.04 20.22
C LEU A 34 5.14 9.48 19.73
N ASN A 35 6.01 10.40 20.13
CA ASN A 35 5.97 11.81 19.75
C ASN A 35 6.58 12.08 18.36
N TRP A 36 6.89 11.04 17.58
CA TRP A 36 7.39 11.18 16.22
C TRP A 36 6.25 11.43 15.24
N VAL A 37 6.03 12.71 14.93
CA VAL A 37 4.91 13.17 14.08
C VAL A 37 4.91 12.49 12.71
N MET A 38 6.06 12.40 12.03
CA MET A 38 6.10 11.82 10.68
C MET A 38 5.82 10.31 10.66
N GLY A 39 6.11 9.59 11.75
CA GLY A 39 5.65 8.21 11.91
C GLY A 39 4.13 8.12 11.87
N TRP A 40 3.42 9.03 12.55
CA TRP A 40 1.96 9.10 12.50
C TRP A 40 1.44 9.56 11.14
N VAL A 41 2.17 10.41 10.43
CA VAL A 41 1.79 10.83 9.07
C VAL A 41 1.75 9.61 8.13
N VAL A 42 2.75 8.74 8.14
CA VAL A 42 2.75 7.52 7.32
C VAL A 42 1.59 6.58 7.72
N VAL A 43 1.32 6.40 9.01
CA VAL A 43 0.15 5.64 9.49
C VAL A 43 -1.16 6.27 9.00
N GLY A 44 -1.23 7.61 8.99
CA GLY A 44 -2.35 8.37 8.46
C GLY A 44 -2.57 8.15 6.97
N VAL A 45 -1.50 8.12 6.16
CA VAL A 45 -1.59 7.80 4.72
C VAL A 45 -2.17 6.40 4.50
N TYR A 46 -1.73 5.39 5.25
CA TYR A 46 -2.33 4.05 5.18
C TYR A 46 -3.81 4.00 5.57
N ALA A 47 -4.19 4.77 6.60
CA ALA A 47 -5.58 4.88 7.01
C ALA A 47 -6.44 5.58 5.94
N ILE A 48 -5.93 6.65 5.33
CA ILE A 48 -6.58 7.35 4.22
C ILE A 48 -6.75 6.41 3.04
N TRP A 49 -5.72 5.63 2.67
CA TRP A 49 -5.81 4.67 1.57
C TRP A 49 -6.90 3.61 1.81
N THR A 50 -6.93 3.07 3.03
CA THR A 50 -7.94 2.08 3.42
C THR A 50 -9.34 2.69 3.32
N ALA A 51 -9.53 3.91 3.82
CA ALA A 51 -10.79 4.63 3.74
C ALA A 51 -11.18 4.98 2.30
N ALA A 52 -10.26 5.52 1.50
CA ALA A 52 -10.47 5.89 0.10
C ALA A 52 -10.86 4.65 -0.72
N THR A 53 -10.17 3.54 -0.53
CA THR A 53 -10.50 2.26 -1.17
C THR A 53 -11.87 1.75 -0.71
N ALA A 54 -12.15 1.79 0.59
CA ALA A 54 -13.45 1.35 1.11
C ALA A 54 -14.61 2.19 0.55
N LEU A 55 -14.47 3.52 0.52
CA LEU A 55 -15.50 4.46 0.08
C LEU A 55 -15.71 4.46 -1.44
N THR A 56 -14.67 4.19 -2.23
CA THR A 56 -14.77 4.18 -3.70
C THR A 56 -15.10 2.82 -4.27
N ILE A 57 -14.52 1.74 -3.72
CA ILE A 57 -14.59 0.40 -4.31
C ILE A 57 -15.72 -0.44 -3.73
N ILE A 58 -16.02 -0.36 -2.42
CA ILE A 58 -17.11 -1.18 -1.83
C ILE A 58 -18.46 -0.87 -2.49
N PRO A 59 -18.81 0.40 -2.80
CA PRO A 59 -20.08 0.70 -3.47
C PRO A 59 -20.12 0.26 -4.93
N THR A 60 -18.97 0.28 -5.63
CA THR A 60 -18.92 0.12 -7.10
C THR A 60 -18.55 -1.31 -7.52
N ASN A 61 -17.62 -1.94 -6.81
CA ASN A 61 -17.09 -3.26 -7.15
C ASN A 61 -16.49 -4.00 -5.94
N PRO A 62 -17.33 -4.40 -4.96
CA PRO A 62 -16.87 -5.06 -3.74
C PRO A 62 -16.27 -6.45 -3.98
N GLU A 63 -16.61 -7.10 -5.09
CA GLU A 63 -16.03 -8.40 -5.49
C GLU A 63 -14.52 -8.33 -5.72
N MET A 64 -14.02 -7.19 -6.22
CA MET A 64 -12.58 -7.02 -6.42
C MET A 64 -11.82 -7.05 -5.09
N LEU A 65 -12.35 -6.45 -4.03
CA LEU A 65 -11.73 -6.51 -2.70
C LEU A 65 -11.81 -7.92 -2.10
N ALA A 66 -12.94 -8.60 -2.27
CA ALA A 66 -13.10 -9.99 -1.84
C ALA A 66 -12.15 -10.96 -2.59
N GLU A 67 -11.82 -10.64 -3.85
CA GLU A 67 -10.83 -11.38 -4.62
C GLU A 67 -9.41 -11.18 -4.06
N ARG A 68 -9.11 -10.01 -3.50
CA ARG A 68 -7.81 -9.67 -2.91
C ARG A 68 -7.56 -10.27 -1.52
N THR A 69 -8.48 -11.03 -0.92
CA THR A 69 -8.28 -11.57 0.45
C THR A 69 -7.45 -12.85 0.54
N GLY A 70 -6.63 -13.15 -0.47
CA GLY A 70 -5.69 -14.26 -0.44
C GLY A 70 -5.47 -14.90 -1.81
N PRO A 71 -4.52 -15.85 -1.90
CA PRO A 71 -4.20 -16.51 -3.15
C PRO A 71 -5.40 -17.28 -3.71
N LYS A 72 -5.63 -17.15 -5.02
CA LYS A 72 -6.74 -17.82 -5.73
C LYS A 72 -6.21 -18.83 -6.72
N LYS A 73 -7.08 -19.75 -7.15
CA LYS A 73 -6.74 -20.83 -8.09
C LYS A 73 -6.14 -20.27 -9.38
N GLY A 74 -4.88 -20.57 -9.67
CA GLY A 74 -4.16 -20.04 -10.84
C GLY A 74 -3.20 -18.89 -10.54
N THR A 75 -3.06 -18.49 -9.26
CA THR A 75 -1.93 -17.68 -8.78
C THR A 75 -0.62 -18.43 -9.04
N LYS A 76 0.40 -17.72 -9.54
CA LYS A 76 1.70 -18.32 -9.84
C LYS A 76 2.54 -18.45 -8.56
N GLY A 77 3.23 -19.58 -8.40
CA GLY A 77 4.05 -19.83 -7.21
C GLY A 77 5.20 -18.84 -7.03
N TRP A 78 5.88 -18.47 -8.12
CA TRP A 78 6.96 -17.47 -8.07
C TRP A 78 6.47 -16.09 -7.61
N ASP A 79 5.23 -15.73 -7.97
CA ASP A 79 4.62 -14.44 -7.58
C ASP A 79 4.35 -14.40 -6.07
N MET A 80 3.95 -15.54 -5.49
CA MET A 80 3.83 -15.67 -4.03
C MET A 80 5.17 -15.45 -3.31
N VAL A 81 6.28 -15.93 -3.89
CA VAL A 81 7.62 -15.71 -3.36
C VAL A 81 7.98 -14.24 -3.42
N ILE A 82 7.76 -13.59 -4.57
CA ILE A 82 8.02 -12.15 -4.73
C ILE A 82 7.20 -11.32 -3.73
N MET A 83 5.90 -11.59 -3.58
CA MET A 83 5.04 -10.89 -2.62
C MET A 83 5.52 -11.08 -1.17
N SER A 84 6.05 -12.26 -0.84
CA SER A 84 6.62 -12.54 0.47
C SER A 84 7.93 -11.75 0.69
N VAL A 85 8.80 -11.71 -0.31
CA VAL A 85 10.05 -10.93 -0.26
C VAL A 85 9.77 -9.44 -0.12
N ILE A 86 8.84 -8.90 -0.91
CA ILE A 86 8.39 -7.50 -0.80
C ILE A 86 7.81 -7.23 0.60
N GLY A 87 6.96 -8.12 1.12
CA GLY A 87 6.42 -7.96 2.48
C GLY A 87 7.48 -7.94 3.59
N VAL A 88 8.55 -8.72 3.45
CA VAL A 88 9.69 -8.69 4.37
C VAL A 88 10.52 -7.41 4.20
N ALA A 89 10.79 -7.01 2.96
CA ALA A 89 11.46 -5.75 2.63
C ALA A 89 10.73 -4.55 3.25
N GLU A 90 9.40 -4.49 3.14
CA GLU A 90 8.56 -3.47 3.78
C GLU A 90 8.74 -3.42 5.30
N MET A 91 8.72 -4.59 5.95
CA MET A 91 8.94 -4.68 7.39
C MET A 91 10.34 -4.17 7.78
N VAL A 92 11.38 -4.59 7.05
CA VAL A 92 12.76 -4.16 7.29
C VAL A 92 12.89 -2.65 7.09
N LYS A 93 12.27 -2.08 6.06
CA LYS A 93 12.24 -0.63 5.81
C LYS A 93 11.71 0.14 7.02
N TYR A 94 10.59 -0.28 7.60
CA TYR A 94 10.01 0.40 8.77
C TYR A 94 10.83 0.20 10.03
N VAL A 95 11.43 -0.97 10.21
CA VAL A 95 12.40 -1.20 11.31
C VAL A 95 13.59 -0.26 11.17
N VAL A 96 14.20 -0.19 9.98
CA VAL A 96 15.34 0.69 9.70
C VAL A 96 14.96 2.15 9.93
N ALA A 97 13.81 2.61 9.43
CA ALA A 97 13.36 3.99 9.62
C ALA A 97 13.16 4.34 11.10
N GLY A 98 12.55 3.46 11.89
CA GLY A 98 12.36 3.70 13.32
C GLY A 98 13.68 3.68 14.09
N LEU A 99 14.58 2.75 13.78
CA LEU A 99 15.92 2.70 14.37
C LEU A 99 16.75 3.93 13.99
N ASP A 100 16.66 4.39 12.75
CA ASP A 100 17.30 5.62 12.28
C ASP A 100 16.73 6.85 13.02
N MET A 101 15.42 6.94 13.20
CA MET A 101 14.81 7.99 14.03
C MET A 101 15.28 7.91 15.50
N ARG A 102 15.57 6.71 16.00
CA ARG A 102 16.04 6.50 17.37
C ARG A 102 17.48 6.98 17.58
N TRP A 103 18.36 6.65 16.63
CA TRP A 103 19.80 6.84 16.76
C TRP A 103 20.38 7.97 15.90
N GLY A 104 19.59 8.55 15.00
CA GLY A 104 19.95 9.68 14.15
C GLY A 104 21.06 9.35 13.16
N TRP A 105 20.97 8.23 12.44
CA TRP A 105 21.99 7.85 11.45
C TRP A 105 21.93 8.69 10.19
N SER A 106 20.73 9.13 9.80
CA SER A 106 20.52 9.97 8.62
C SER A 106 20.86 11.43 8.90
N PRO A 107 21.37 12.16 7.88
CA PRO A 107 21.47 13.61 7.95
C PRO A 107 20.09 14.24 8.11
N HIS A 108 20.05 15.45 8.67
CA HIS A 108 18.80 16.18 8.81
C HIS A 108 18.15 16.44 7.44
N ILE A 109 16.97 15.87 7.23
CA ILE A 109 16.13 16.15 6.05
C ILE A 109 15.23 17.35 6.37
N PRO A 110 15.30 18.45 5.61
CA PRO A 110 14.44 19.62 5.80
C PRO A 110 12.95 19.26 5.79
N LEU A 111 12.18 19.88 6.68
CA LEU A 111 10.73 19.65 6.78
C LEU A 111 10.01 19.84 5.45
N ALA A 112 10.41 20.83 4.64
CA ALA A 112 9.83 21.06 3.32
C ALA A 112 9.93 19.85 2.39
N LEU A 113 11.06 19.13 2.42
CA LEU A 113 11.23 17.91 1.63
C LEU A 113 10.40 16.76 2.18
N GLN A 114 10.29 16.63 3.50
CA GLN A 114 9.42 15.61 4.11
C GLN A 114 7.96 15.87 3.74
N LEU A 115 7.49 17.12 3.80
CA LEU A 115 6.14 17.52 3.38
C LEU A 115 5.90 17.31 1.88
N ALA A 116 6.88 17.59 1.02
CA ALA A 116 6.79 17.24 -0.39
C ALA A 116 6.67 15.72 -0.58
N GLY A 117 7.42 14.94 0.20
CA GLY A 117 7.27 13.49 0.27
C GLY A 117 5.86 13.05 0.66
N VAL A 118 5.22 13.73 1.63
CA VAL A 118 3.83 13.44 2.02
C VAL A 118 2.88 13.68 0.86
N VAL A 119 3.02 14.80 0.15
CA VAL A 119 2.20 15.11 -1.02
C VAL A 119 2.38 14.04 -2.10
N VAL A 120 3.61 13.63 -2.39
CA VAL A 120 3.89 12.56 -3.35
C VAL A 120 3.29 11.25 -2.90
N ALA A 121 3.46 10.87 -1.63
CA ALA A 121 2.92 9.64 -1.06
C ALA A 121 1.40 9.57 -1.19
N VAL A 122 0.69 10.64 -0.82
CA VAL A 122 -0.77 10.73 -0.92
C VAL A 122 -1.23 10.67 -2.38
N LEU A 123 -0.62 11.45 -3.27
CA LEU A 123 -1.01 11.43 -4.69
C LEU A 123 -0.74 10.06 -5.33
N ALA A 124 0.37 9.41 -4.99
CA ALA A 124 0.74 8.13 -5.55
C ALA A 124 -0.14 6.99 -5.02
N TYR A 125 -0.32 6.91 -3.71
CA TYR A 125 -0.98 5.79 -3.04
C TYR A 125 -2.49 5.99 -2.92
N ASP A 126 -2.95 7.15 -2.44
CA ASP A 126 -4.37 7.42 -2.18
C ASP A 126 -5.14 7.84 -3.44
N VAL A 127 -4.46 8.42 -4.42
CA VAL A 127 -5.11 8.90 -5.66
C VAL A 127 -4.84 7.96 -6.83
N ILE A 128 -3.59 7.81 -7.27
CA ILE A 128 -3.27 7.04 -8.48
C ILE A 128 -3.59 5.56 -8.31
N LEU A 129 -3.16 4.94 -7.20
CA LEU A 129 -3.40 3.52 -6.97
C LEU A 129 -4.89 3.22 -6.73
N VAL A 130 -5.61 4.06 -5.96
CA VAL A 130 -7.06 3.92 -5.78
C VAL A 130 -7.82 4.12 -7.10
N TRP A 131 -7.44 5.10 -7.91
CA TRP A 131 -8.04 5.31 -9.24
C TRP A 131 -7.80 4.11 -10.17
N SER A 132 -6.60 3.51 -10.10
CA SER A 132 -6.27 2.28 -10.84
C SER A 132 -7.15 1.11 -10.41
N MET A 133 -7.36 0.95 -9.10
CA MET A 133 -8.26 -0.06 -8.54
C MET A 133 -9.71 0.16 -8.94
N ALA A 134 -10.18 1.42 -8.91
CA ALA A 134 -11.55 1.79 -9.28
C ALA A 134 -11.82 1.57 -10.77
N ALA A 135 -10.85 1.86 -11.63
CA ALA A 135 -10.97 1.68 -13.07
C ALA A 135 -10.89 0.22 -13.53
N ASN A 136 -10.34 -0.70 -12.70
CA ASN A 136 -10.07 -2.07 -13.10
C ASN A 136 -10.79 -3.10 -12.22
N LYS A 137 -11.87 -3.70 -12.76
CA LYS A 137 -12.63 -4.74 -12.04
C LYS A 137 -11.83 -6.00 -11.70
N PHE A 138 -10.78 -6.26 -12.46
CA PHE A 138 -9.93 -7.44 -12.36
C PHE A 138 -8.60 -7.13 -11.64
N PHE A 139 -8.51 -6.00 -10.94
CA PHE A 139 -7.32 -5.61 -10.19
C PHE A 139 -7.00 -6.63 -9.09
N SER A 140 -5.97 -7.43 -9.31
CA SER A 140 -5.54 -8.52 -8.44
C SER A 140 -4.29 -8.15 -7.65
N GLN A 141 -4.09 -8.77 -6.48
CA GLN A 141 -2.80 -8.69 -5.79
C GLN A 141 -1.75 -9.58 -6.45
N THR A 142 -2.17 -10.62 -7.16
CA THR A 142 -1.27 -11.60 -7.79
C THR A 142 -1.49 -11.68 -9.30
N VAL A 143 -0.46 -12.13 -10.01
CA VAL A 143 -0.49 -12.35 -11.46
C VAL A 143 -1.39 -13.55 -11.76
N ARG A 144 -2.61 -13.24 -12.24
CA ARG A 144 -3.64 -14.24 -12.52
C ARG A 144 -4.60 -13.76 -13.62
N ILE A 145 -5.03 -14.68 -14.49
CA ILE A 145 -6.13 -14.46 -15.43
C ILE A 145 -7.41 -15.02 -14.81
N GLN A 146 -8.40 -14.16 -14.53
CA GLN A 146 -9.66 -14.51 -13.88
C GLN A 146 -10.73 -14.94 -14.92
N LYS A 147 -10.48 -16.04 -15.64
CA LYS A 147 -11.38 -16.52 -16.72
C LYS A 147 -12.82 -16.73 -16.22
N GLU A 148 -12.97 -17.21 -15.00
CA GLU A 148 -14.26 -17.45 -14.35
C GLU A 148 -15.08 -16.18 -14.09
N ARG A 149 -14.46 -14.99 -14.14
CA ARG A 149 -15.11 -13.69 -13.98
C ARG A 149 -15.28 -12.95 -15.31
N GLY A 150 -14.96 -13.59 -16.44
CA GLY A 150 -15.00 -12.96 -17.76
C GLY A 150 -13.94 -11.86 -17.92
N HIS A 151 -12.71 -12.12 -17.47
CA HIS A 151 -11.62 -11.13 -17.52
C HIS A 151 -11.44 -10.53 -18.91
N THR A 152 -11.55 -9.20 -19.00
CA THR A 152 -11.29 -8.40 -20.19
C THR A 152 -10.22 -7.34 -19.92
N VAL A 153 -9.60 -6.85 -21.01
CA VAL A 153 -8.58 -5.80 -20.92
C VAL A 153 -9.25 -4.47 -20.59
N VAL A 154 -8.68 -3.74 -19.62
CA VAL A 154 -9.12 -2.41 -19.20
C VAL A 154 -8.30 -1.35 -19.92
N THR A 155 -8.99 -0.40 -20.56
CA THR A 155 -8.37 0.73 -21.27
C THR A 155 -8.88 2.09 -20.77
N GLY A 156 -9.73 2.11 -19.73
CA GLY A 156 -10.33 3.33 -19.16
C GLY A 156 -9.54 3.89 -17.97
N GLY A 157 -9.87 5.12 -17.57
CA GLY A 157 -9.24 5.78 -16.42
C GLY A 157 -7.73 5.98 -16.60
N PRO A 158 -6.89 5.64 -15.60
CA PRO A 158 -5.45 5.87 -15.68
C PRO A 158 -4.76 4.95 -16.70
N TYR A 159 -5.41 3.84 -17.09
CA TYR A 159 -4.92 2.90 -18.09
C TYR A 159 -4.83 3.49 -19.50
N ARG A 160 -5.40 4.68 -19.73
CA ARG A 160 -5.24 5.46 -20.97
C ARG A 160 -3.84 6.07 -21.12
N TYR A 161 -3.17 6.33 -20.01
CA TYR A 161 -1.89 7.03 -19.99
C TYR A 161 -0.72 6.07 -19.82
N VAL A 162 -0.89 5.03 -19.00
CA VAL A 162 0.17 4.04 -18.71
C VAL A 162 -0.45 2.66 -18.51
N ARG A 163 0.25 1.59 -18.89
CA ARG A 163 -0.26 0.21 -18.80
C ARG A 163 -0.38 -0.31 -17.36
N HIS A 164 0.46 0.20 -16.45
CA HIS A 164 0.54 -0.23 -15.06
C HIS A 164 0.47 0.95 -14.07
N PRO A 165 -0.64 1.70 -14.03
CA PRO A 165 -0.76 2.88 -13.19
C PRO A 165 -0.71 2.53 -11.70
N GLY A 166 -1.19 1.35 -11.30
CA GLY A 166 -1.04 0.86 -9.92
C GLY A 166 0.42 0.68 -9.50
N TYR A 167 1.29 0.17 -10.39
CA TYR A 167 2.72 0.05 -10.09
C TYR A 167 3.41 1.41 -10.04
N VAL A 168 3.01 2.36 -10.88
CA VAL A 168 3.50 3.75 -10.79
C VAL A 168 3.18 4.34 -9.41
N GLY A 169 1.92 4.19 -8.96
CA GLY A 169 1.50 4.62 -7.63
C GLY A 169 2.29 3.94 -6.50
N SER A 170 2.43 2.62 -6.55
CA SER A 170 3.20 1.89 -5.53
C SER A 170 4.67 2.30 -5.50
N ILE A 171 5.37 2.33 -6.64
CA ILE A 171 6.81 2.68 -6.69
C ILE A 171 7.05 4.10 -6.18
N LEU A 172 6.22 5.07 -6.58
CA LEU A 172 6.35 6.45 -6.11
C LEU A 172 6.12 6.55 -4.60
N PHE A 173 5.16 5.80 -4.07
CA PHE A 173 4.93 5.72 -2.63
C PHE A 173 6.12 5.09 -1.89
N GLU A 174 6.72 4.04 -2.45
CA GLU A 174 7.90 3.41 -1.86
C GLU A 174 9.08 4.36 -1.75
N ILE A 175 9.33 5.15 -2.79
CA ILE A 175 10.42 6.14 -2.79
C ILE A 175 10.10 7.32 -1.86
N ALA A 176 8.83 7.74 -1.78
CA ALA A 176 8.42 8.86 -0.94
C ALA A 176 8.46 8.53 0.55
N THR A 177 8.17 7.28 0.94
CA THR A 177 8.01 6.89 2.35
C THR A 177 9.28 7.13 3.19
N PRO A 178 10.49 6.72 2.79
CA PRO A 178 11.73 7.05 3.49
C PRO A 178 11.97 8.55 3.64
N LEU A 179 11.61 9.34 2.62
CA LEU A 179 11.72 10.80 2.66
C LEU A 179 10.76 11.41 3.70
N VAL A 180 9.52 10.92 3.76
CA VAL A 180 8.54 11.34 4.78
C VAL A 180 9.06 11.01 6.19
N LEU A 181 9.62 9.82 6.36
CA LEU A 181 10.16 9.37 7.65
C LEU A 181 11.48 10.06 8.03
N GLY A 182 12.08 10.84 7.13
CA GLY A 182 13.37 11.48 7.41
C GLY A 182 14.54 10.50 7.46
N SER A 183 14.41 9.34 6.81
CA SER A 183 15.39 8.25 6.86
C SER A 183 15.92 7.91 5.47
N VAL A 184 17.19 8.24 5.19
CA VAL A 184 17.86 7.86 3.95
C VAL A 184 18.12 6.35 3.91
N TRP A 185 18.42 5.75 5.07
CA TRP A 185 18.68 4.32 5.19
C TRP A 185 17.47 3.45 4.86
N ALA A 186 16.26 3.98 5.06
CA ALA A 186 15.03 3.29 4.68
C ALA A 186 14.81 3.18 3.16
N LEU A 187 15.61 3.85 2.32
CA LEU A 187 15.57 3.66 0.85
C LEU A 187 16.24 2.35 0.38
N ILE A 188 17.00 1.66 1.23
CA ILE A 188 17.77 0.47 0.83
C ILE A 188 16.90 -0.80 0.86
N PRO A 189 16.11 -1.08 1.92
CA PRO A 189 15.41 -2.34 2.03
C PRO A 189 14.21 -2.48 1.09
N GLY A 190 13.68 -1.38 0.53
CA GLY A 190 12.47 -1.34 -0.29
C GLY A 190 12.64 -0.47 -1.53
#